data_AF-A0A1V8U162-F1
#
_entry.id   AF-A0A1V8U162-F1
#
_cell.length_a   1.000
_cell.length_b   1.000
_cell.length_c   1.000
_cell.angle_alpha   90.00
_cell.angle_beta   90.00
_cell.angle_gamma   90.00
#
_symmetry.space_group_name_H-M   'P 1'
#
loop_
_entity.id
_entity.type
_entity.pdbx_description
1 polymer ?
#
loop_
_entity_poly.entity_id
_entity_poly.type
_entity_poly.pdbx_seq_one_letter_code
_entity_poly.pdbx_strand_id
1 'polypeptide(L)'
;MATDEPTAQAAPEPASARSPSPVSAPPVQATPGPRATALQQLYGDAVTHILKTCNYENFASCFPTPAREASQSLQQLHEEFTERLGASMRMNFDQIVEERNVVPSLNELDQLIEDAKRRKQKTVEAAAAEGKEVVQPMPPHTLPAQELYLSHLSPSLSQQSEALKQRQVALQGENAEVLQRVLQQRREIEALVQDLENVVQDINGSVTVLNPEEIDSIRHEARTVDEEMRTAD
;
A
#
# COMPACT_ATOMS: atom_id res chain seq x y z
N MET A 1 -67.74 3.02 13.78
CA MET A 1 -66.69 2.09 14.25
C MET A 1 -65.86 1.76 13.01
N ALA A 2 -64.90 2.57 12.55
CA ALA A 2 -63.67 3.05 13.19
C ALA A 2 -62.71 1.91 13.58
N THR A 3 -61.85 1.54 12.64
CA THR A 3 -60.58 0.77 12.76
C THR A 3 -59.62 1.49 11.80
N ASP A 4 -58.78 2.42 12.25
CA ASP A 4 -57.41 2.22 12.77
C ASP A 4 -56.47 1.46 11.80
N GLU A 5 -55.61 2.18 11.07
CA GLU A 5 -54.14 2.09 11.19
C GLU A 5 -53.42 3.05 10.21
N PRO A 6 -52.27 3.63 10.60
CA PRO A 6 -51.57 4.68 9.84
C PRO A 6 -50.40 4.13 9.00
N THR A 7 -50.28 4.60 7.76
CA THR A 7 -49.13 4.32 6.88
C THR A 7 -47.88 5.06 7.35
N ALA A 8 -46.90 4.31 7.85
CA ALA A 8 -45.58 4.80 8.22
C ALA A 8 -44.74 5.17 6.99
N GLN A 9 -44.07 6.31 7.13
CA GLN A 9 -43.29 7.04 6.16
C GLN A 9 -41.89 6.41 6.02
N ALA A 10 -41.50 6.00 4.81
CA ALA A 10 -40.18 5.44 4.54
C ALA A 10 -39.13 6.56 4.39
N ALA A 11 -38.15 6.55 5.29
CA ALA A 11 -36.94 7.37 5.22
C ALA A 11 -35.88 6.71 4.28
N PRO A 12 -35.03 7.51 3.60
CA PRO A 12 -33.96 6.97 2.75
C PRO A 12 -32.70 6.67 3.57
N GLU A 13 -32.23 5.43 3.55
CA GLU A 13 -30.97 5.04 4.20
C GLU A 13 -29.76 5.07 3.24
N PRO A 14 -28.55 5.33 3.78
CA PRO A 14 -27.40 5.86 3.06
C PRO A 14 -26.54 4.82 2.34
N ALA A 15 -25.86 5.31 1.30
CA ALA A 15 -24.88 4.60 0.50
C ALA A 15 -23.76 3.99 1.36
N SER A 16 -23.72 2.65 1.42
CA SER A 16 -22.63 1.89 2.00
C SER A 16 -21.38 1.99 1.12
N ALA A 17 -20.47 2.88 1.51
CA ALA A 17 -19.07 2.86 1.11
C ALA A 17 -18.45 1.50 1.50
N ARG A 18 -18.07 0.68 0.52
CA ARG A 18 -17.22 -0.50 0.72
C ARG A 18 -16.02 -0.45 -0.22
N SER A 19 -14.89 -0.12 0.39
CA SER A 19 -13.50 -0.49 0.07
C SER A 19 -12.94 -0.20 -1.34
N PRO A 20 -11.95 0.70 -1.47
CA PRO A 20 -11.06 0.70 -2.63
C PRO A 20 -9.98 -0.37 -2.39
N SER A 21 -10.27 -1.63 -2.72
CA SER A 21 -9.20 -2.60 -2.91
C SER A 21 -8.37 -2.13 -4.12
N PRO A 22 -7.02 -2.04 -4.02
CA PRO A 22 -6.21 -1.62 -5.14
C PRO A 22 -6.37 -2.61 -6.28
N VAL A 23 -6.51 -2.09 -7.50
CA VAL A 23 -6.49 -2.87 -8.74
C VAL A 23 -5.22 -3.71 -8.73
N SER A 24 -5.36 -5.03 -8.58
CA SER A 24 -4.26 -5.96 -8.81
C SER A 24 -3.72 -5.67 -10.20
N ALA A 25 -2.43 -5.31 -10.29
CA ALA A 25 -1.78 -5.10 -11.59
C ALA A 25 -2.03 -6.35 -12.48
N PRO A 26 -2.34 -6.17 -13.77
CA PRO A 26 -2.57 -7.30 -14.67
C PRO A 26 -1.33 -8.22 -14.69
N PRO A 27 -1.48 -9.52 -14.98
CA PRO A 27 -0.37 -10.48 -15.02
C PRO A 27 0.49 -10.22 -16.27
N VAL A 28 1.30 -9.16 -16.24
CA VAL A 28 2.22 -8.80 -17.33
C VAL A 28 3.38 -9.81 -17.44
N GLN A 29 3.49 -10.76 -16.51
CA GLN A 29 4.59 -11.74 -16.48
C GLN A 29 4.39 -12.93 -17.44
N ALA A 30 3.16 -13.22 -17.87
CA ALA A 30 2.89 -14.40 -18.72
C ALA A 30 3.08 -14.13 -20.22
N THR A 31 2.98 -12.87 -20.66
CA THR A 31 3.14 -12.54 -22.08
C THR A 31 4.63 -12.48 -22.44
N PRO A 32 5.08 -13.19 -23.48
CA PRO A 32 6.47 -13.12 -23.92
C PRO A 32 6.89 -11.69 -24.28
N GLY A 33 7.91 -11.17 -23.59
CA GLY A 33 8.56 -9.91 -23.94
C GLY A 33 9.41 -10.02 -25.21
N PRO A 34 10.06 -8.92 -25.62
CA PRO A 34 10.85 -8.90 -26.86
C PRO A 34 11.98 -9.92 -26.83
N ARG A 35 12.65 -10.08 -25.68
CA ARG A 35 13.74 -11.04 -25.52
C ARG A 35 13.27 -12.50 -25.46
N ALA A 36 12.16 -12.76 -24.77
CA ALA A 36 11.57 -14.09 -24.71
C ALA A 36 11.09 -14.54 -26.11
N THR A 37 10.49 -13.62 -26.87
CA THR A 37 10.08 -13.87 -28.26
C THR A 37 11.29 -14.14 -29.16
N ALA A 38 12.35 -13.35 -29.03
CA ALA A 38 13.59 -13.56 -29.79
C ALA A 38 14.23 -14.93 -29.49
N LEU A 39 14.21 -15.37 -28.23
CA LEU A 39 14.70 -16.68 -27.82
C LEU A 39 13.89 -17.83 -28.44
N GLN A 40 12.55 -17.73 -28.43
CA GLN A 40 11.67 -18.71 -29.07
C GLN A 40 11.87 -18.76 -30.59
N GLN A 41 12.01 -17.60 -31.24
CA GLN A 41 12.28 -17.50 -32.68
C GLN A 41 13.63 -18.13 -33.04
N LEU A 42 14.70 -17.77 -32.31
CA LEU A 42 16.04 -18.32 -32.53
C LEU A 42 16.05 -19.84 -32.40
N TYR A 43 15.33 -20.38 -31.42
CA TYR A 43 15.22 -21.82 -31.25
C TYR A 43 14.45 -22.49 -32.39
N GLY A 44 13.32 -21.91 -32.82
CA GLY A 44 12.56 -22.39 -33.97
C GLY A 44 13.37 -22.39 -35.26
N ASP A 45 14.17 -21.35 -35.49
CA ASP A 45 15.07 -21.24 -36.63
C ASP A 45 16.19 -22.28 -36.58
N ALA A 46 16.79 -22.49 -35.39
CA ALA A 46 17.83 -23.50 -35.19
C ALA A 46 17.31 -24.93 -35.45
N VAL A 47 16.14 -25.28 -34.93
CA VAL A 47 15.50 -26.59 -35.19
C VAL A 47 15.23 -26.75 -36.68
N THR A 48 14.69 -25.72 -37.33
CA THR A 48 14.42 -25.75 -38.78
C THR A 48 15.70 -25.94 -39.59
N HIS A 49 16.81 -25.32 -39.19
CA HIS A 49 18.10 -25.47 -39.84
C HIS A 49 18.69 -26.90 -39.66
N ILE A 50 18.57 -27.47 -38.47
CA ILE A 50 19.00 -28.85 -38.19
C ILE A 50 18.21 -29.85 -39.05
N LEU A 51 16.88 -29.70 -39.11
CA LEU A 51 16.03 -30.57 -39.92
C LEU A 51 16.33 -30.43 -41.43
N LYS A 52 16.63 -29.21 -41.91
CA LYS A 52 17.06 -29.00 -43.31
C LYS A 52 18.39 -29.67 -43.65
N THR A 53 19.31 -29.72 -42.69
CA THR A 53 20.62 -30.37 -42.87
C THR A 53 20.48 -31.89 -42.90
N CYS A 54 19.53 -32.44 -42.15
CA CYS A 54 19.12 -33.84 -42.18
C CYS A 54 18.26 -34.14 -43.42
N ASN A 55 18.74 -33.78 -44.62
CA ASN A 55 18.02 -34.08 -45.86
C ASN A 55 18.09 -35.59 -46.20
N TYR A 56 17.16 -36.04 -47.04
CA TYR A 56 17.08 -37.44 -47.44
C TYR A 56 18.32 -37.91 -48.21
N GLU A 57 18.94 -37.05 -49.03
CA GLU A 57 20.12 -37.42 -49.82
C GLU A 57 21.34 -37.76 -48.94
N ASN A 58 21.61 -36.93 -47.94
CA ASN A 58 22.66 -37.16 -46.93
C ASN A 58 22.35 -38.44 -46.15
N PHE A 59 21.09 -38.64 -45.77
CA PHE A 59 20.66 -39.83 -45.04
C PHE A 59 20.82 -41.12 -45.86
N ALA A 60 20.37 -41.12 -47.12
CA ALA A 60 20.47 -42.25 -48.02
C ALA A 60 21.92 -42.59 -48.40
N SER A 61 22.81 -41.59 -48.44
CA SER A 61 24.24 -41.80 -48.71
C SER A 61 24.92 -42.68 -47.64
N CYS A 62 24.46 -42.61 -46.39
CA CYS A 62 24.94 -43.43 -45.28
C CYS A 62 24.40 -44.87 -45.30
N PHE A 63 23.31 -45.12 -46.05
CA PHE A 63 22.64 -46.42 -46.13
C PHE A 63 22.43 -46.86 -47.59
N PRO A 64 23.51 -47.16 -48.33
CA PRO A 64 23.44 -47.42 -49.76
C PRO A 64 22.70 -48.72 -50.13
N THR A 65 22.73 -49.75 -49.28
CA THR A 65 22.03 -51.03 -49.53
C THR A 65 20.51 -50.90 -49.35
N PRO A 66 19.99 -50.38 -48.21
CA PRO A 66 18.56 -50.12 -48.06
C PRO A 66 18.00 -49.11 -49.06
N ALA A 67 18.79 -48.10 -49.44
CA ALA A 67 18.37 -47.10 -50.42
C ALA A 67 18.09 -47.70 -51.81
N ARG A 68 18.71 -48.85 -52.14
CA ARG A 68 18.48 -49.57 -53.40
C ARG A 68 17.35 -50.59 -53.32
N GLU A 69 17.26 -51.33 -52.22
CA GLU A 69 16.32 -52.46 -52.09
C GLU A 69 14.96 -52.07 -51.52
N ALA A 70 14.90 -51.04 -50.67
CA ALA A 70 13.69 -50.62 -49.95
C ALA A 70 13.61 -49.08 -49.82
N SER A 71 13.72 -48.38 -50.97
CA SER A 71 13.73 -46.91 -51.02
C SER A 71 12.48 -46.27 -50.40
N GLN A 72 11.30 -46.85 -50.60
CA GLN A 72 10.05 -46.34 -50.02
C GLN A 72 10.03 -46.44 -48.49
N SER A 73 10.44 -47.58 -47.92
CA SER A 73 10.50 -47.76 -46.47
C SER A 73 11.56 -46.87 -45.82
N LEU A 74 12.68 -46.62 -46.53
CA LEU A 74 13.72 -45.71 -46.04
C LEU A 74 13.25 -44.24 -46.05
N GLN A 75 12.49 -43.83 -47.06
CA GLN A 75 11.87 -42.49 -47.11
C GLN A 75 10.89 -42.29 -45.96
N GLN A 76 10.00 -43.27 -45.73
CA GLN A 76 9.05 -43.22 -44.61
C GLN A 76 9.77 -43.14 -43.26
N LEU A 77 10.83 -43.93 -43.05
CA LEU A 77 11.62 -43.87 -41.82
C LEU A 77 12.26 -42.49 -41.63
N HIS A 78 12.81 -41.89 -42.69
CA HIS A 78 13.42 -40.57 -42.63
C HIS A 78 12.40 -39.48 -42.31
N GLU A 79 11.21 -39.52 -42.92
CA GLU A 79 10.10 -38.61 -42.61
C GLU A 79 9.66 -38.75 -41.15
N GLU A 80 9.38 -39.97 -40.68
CA GLU A 80 9.00 -40.22 -39.28
C GLU A 80 10.09 -39.80 -38.29
N PHE A 81 11.36 -40.04 -38.64
CA PHE A 81 12.50 -39.65 -37.81
C PHE A 81 12.61 -38.13 -37.71
N THR A 82 12.54 -37.40 -38.83
CA THR A 82 12.66 -35.94 -38.84
C THR A 82 11.48 -35.26 -38.14
N GLU A 83 10.27 -35.80 -38.31
CA GLU A 83 9.07 -35.34 -37.59
C GLU A 83 9.21 -35.55 -36.09
N ARG A 84 9.55 -36.78 -35.65
CA ARG A 84 9.70 -37.11 -34.23
C ARG A 84 10.85 -36.33 -33.58
N LEU A 85 11.96 -36.14 -34.30
CA LEU A 85 13.09 -35.35 -33.82
C LEU A 85 12.69 -33.89 -33.61
N GLY A 86 12.01 -33.29 -34.59
CA GLY A 86 11.51 -31.92 -34.51
C GLY A 86 10.50 -31.72 -33.37
N ALA A 87 9.54 -32.64 -33.23
CA ALA A 87 8.56 -32.62 -32.16
C ALA A 87 9.22 -32.78 -30.78
N SER A 88 10.15 -33.72 -30.64
CA SER A 88 10.88 -33.95 -29.40
C SER A 88 11.71 -32.72 -28.99
N MET A 89 12.45 -32.11 -29.92
CA MET A 89 13.22 -30.89 -29.65
C MET A 89 12.32 -29.77 -29.11
N ARG A 90 11.22 -29.46 -29.81
CA ARG A 90 10.27 -28.43 -29.40
C ARG A 90 9.66 -28.72 -28.03
N MET A 91 9.19 -29.94 -27.80
CA MET A 91 8.60 -30.36 -26.53
C MET A 91 9.59 -30.22 -25.35
N ASN A 92 10.84 -30.67 -25.52
CA ASN A 92 11.85 -30.54 -24.48
C ASN A 92 12.19 -29.08 -24.20
N PHE A 93 12.21 -28.23 -25.23
CA PHE A 93 12.45 -26.81 -25.06
C PHE A 93 11.33 -26.12 -24.32
N ASP A 94 10.07 -26.37 -24.70
CA ASP A 94 8.90 -25.82 -24.01
C ASP A 94 8.89 -26.25 -22.54
N GLN A 95 9.19 -27.51 -22.26
CA GLN A 95 9.35 -28.02 -20.89
C GLN A 95 10.43 -27.26 -20.11
N ILE A 96 11.61 -27.02 -20.70
CA ILE A 96 12.70 -26.26 -20.04
C ILE A 96 12.28 -24.81 -19.78
N VAL A 97 11.59 -24.19 -20.74
CA VAL A 97 11.11 -22.79 -20.63
C VAL A 97 10.11 -22.66 -19.48
N GLU A 98 9.22 -23.63 -19.33
CA GLU A 98 8.25 -23.71 -18.23
C GLU A 98 8.95 -24.01 -16.89
N GLU A 99 9.76 -25.07 -16.81
CA GLU A 99 10.44 -25.50 -15.57
C GLU A 99 11.34 -24.42 -14.97
N ARG A 100 11.96 -23.61 -15.82
CA ARG A 100 12.89 -22.55 -15.39
C ARG A 100 12.23 -21.17 -15.32
N ASN A 101 10.94 -21.07 -15.59
CA ASN A 101 10.22 -19.79 -15.64
C ASN A 101 10.99 -18.74 -16.47
N VAL A 102 11.43 -19.13 -17.67
CA VAL A 102 12.30 -18.30 -18.52
C VAL A 102 11.57 -17.04 -18.99
N VAL A 103 10.28 -17.15 -19.32
CA VAL A 103 9.51 -16.00 -19.80
C VAL A 103 9.38 -14.89 -18.74
N PRO A 104 8.93 -15.17 -17.50
CA PRO A 104 8.92 -14.17 -16.44
C PRO A 104 10.31 -13.56 -16.15
N SER A 105 11.35 -14.39 -16.06
CA SER A 105 12.70 -13.91 -15.73
C SER A 105 13.31 -13.02 -16.83
N LEU A 106 13.09 -13.33 -18.11
CA LEU A 106 13.52 -12.47 -19.21
C LEU A 106 12.72 -11.16 -19.25
N ASN A 107 11.43 -11.20 -18.92
CA ASN A 107 10.59 -10.01 -18.83
C ASN A 107 11.05 -9.09 -17.68
N GLU A 108 11.37 -9.67 -16.51
CA GLU A 108 11.94 -8.94 -15.37
C GLU A 108 13.31 -8.34 -15.72
N LEU A 109 14.14 -9.06 -16.45
CA LEU A 109 15.42 -8.55 -16.94
C LEU A 109 15.23 -7.34 -17.87
N ASP A 110 14.30 -7.41 -18.81
CA ASP A 110 14.02 -6.28 -19.71
C ASP A 110 13.49 -5.06 -18.92
N GLN A 111 12.65 -5.27 -17.89
CA GLN A 111 12.22 -4.21 -16.98
C GLN A 111 13.41 -3.57 -16.23
N LEU A 112 14.30 -4.38 -15.67
CA LEU A 112 15.49 -3.89 -14.96
C LEU A 112 16.42 -3.11 -15.88
N ILE A 113 16.56 -3.51 -17.14
CA ILE A 113 17.37 -2.80 -18.14
C ILE A 113 16.76 -1.44 -18.46
N GLU A 114 15.44 -1.36 -18.68
CA GLU A 114 14.77 -0.09 -18.94
C GLU A 114 14.83 0.86 -17.73
N ASP A 115 14.68 0.33 -16.51
CA ASP A 115 14.87 1.11 -15.29
C ASP A 115 16.30 1.61 -15.13
N ALA A 116 17.30 0.77 -15.43
CA ALA A 116 18.70 1.16 -15.39
C ALA A 116 19.01 2.24 -16.44
N LYS A 117 18.48 2.12 -17.66
CA LYS A 117 18.60 3.16 -18.70
C LYS A 117 17.97 4.47 -18.25
N ARG A 118 16.76 4.41 -17.66
CA ARG A 118 16.06 5.59 -17.12
C ARG A 118 16.85 6.26 -16.00
N ARG A 119 17.42 5.49 -15.07
CA ARG A 119 18.28 6.01 -14.00
C ARG A 119 19.54 6.66 -14.56
N LYS A 120 20.21 5.99 -15.50
CA LYS A 120 21.39 6.54 -16.19
C LYS A 120 21.06 7.87 -16.89
N GLN A 121 19.96 7.92 -17.62
CA GLN A 121 19.53 9.14 -18.30
C GLN A 121 19.28 10.28 -17.30
N LYS A 122 18.54 10.03 -16.21
CA LYS A 122 18.34 11.02 -15.14
C LYS A 122 19.66 11.52 -14.53
N THR A 123 20.62 10.62 -14.30
CA THR A 123 21.94 11.04 -13.78
C THR A 123 22.74 11.87 -14.77
N VAL A 124 22.64 11.57 -16.07
CA VAL A 124 23.29 12.35 -17.13
C VAL A 124 22.65 13.74 -17.25
N GLU A 125 21.31 13.81 -17.20
CA GLU A 125 20.57 15.07 -17.21
C GLU A 125 20.89 15.95 -16.00
N ALA A 126 20.93 15.36 -14.80
CA ALA A 126 21.32 16.08 -13.57
C ALA A 126 22.79 16.55 -13.61
N ALA A 127 23.70 15.70 -14.08
CA ALA A 127 25.11 16.05 -14.23
C ALA A 127 25.34 17.17 -15.25
N ALA A 128 24.57 17.18 -16.35
CA ALA A 128 24.59 18.25 -17.35
C ALA A 128 24.08 19.59 -16.79
N ALA A 129 23.06 19.56 -15.91
CA ALA A 129 22.55 20.74 -15.24
C ALA A 129 23.53 21.31 -14.19
N GLU A 130 24.29 20.44 -13.52
CA GLU A 130 25.27 20.83 -12.49
C GLU A 130 26.71 21.04 -13.03
N GLY A 131 26.95 20.79 -14.32
CA GLY A 131 28.28 20.89 -14.94
C GLY A 131 29.32 19.90 -14.38
N LYS A 132 28.86 18.79 -13.79
CA LYS A 132 29.73 17.76 -13.19
C LYS A 132 29.90 16.57 -14.14
N GLU A 133 31.04 15.88 -14.02
CA GLU A 133 31.23 14.62 -14.74
C GLU A 133 30.32 13.51 -14.21
N VAL A 134 29.82 12.69 -15.14
CA VAL A 134 28.97 11.54 -14.85
C VAL A 134 29.84 10.43 -14.24
N VAL A 135 29.79 10.28 -12.92
CA VAL A 135 30.46 9.16 -12.23
C VAL A 135 29.76 7.85 -12.59
N GLN A 136 30.51 6.89 -13.14
CA GLN A 136 29.98 5.56 -13.41
C GLN A 136 29.75 4.80 -12.09
N PRO A 137 28.60 4.10 -11.94
CA PRO A 137 28.34 3.34 -10.74
C PRO A 137 29.36 2.20 -10.60
N MET A 138 29.96 2.10 -9.42
CA MET A 138 30.88 1.03 -9.08
C MET A 138 30.13 -0.32 -9.06
N PRO A 139 30.66 -1.38 -9.69
CA PRO A 139 29.97 -2.66 -9.73
C PRO A 139 29.94 -3.30 -8.32
N PRO A 140 28.91 -4.10 -8.01
CA PRO A 140 28.69 -4.58 -6.64
C PRO A 140 29.78 -5.53 -6.14
N HIS A 141 30.50 -6.22 -7.03
CA HIS A 141 31.57 -7.14 -6.66
C HIS A 141 32.87 -6.44 -6.23
N THR A 142 32.99 -5.13 -6.45
CA THR A 142 34.13 -4.33 -5.98
C THR A 142 33.82 -3.57 -4.69
N LEU A 143 32.58 -3.64 -4.20
CA LEU A 143 32.17 -2.96 -2.96
C LEU A 143 32.62 -3.75 -1.72
N PRO A 144 33.10 -3.07 -0.67
CA PRO A 144 33.40 -3.72 0.60
C PRO A 144 32.12 -4.24 1.27
N ALA A 145 32.26 -5.32 2.05
CA ALA A 145 31.13 -5.98 2.71
C ALA A 145 30.29 -5.04 3.59
N GLN A 146 30.93 -4.06 4.25
CA GLN A 146 30.24 -3.08 5.09
C GLN A 146 29.31 -2.17 4.27
N GLU A 147 29.73 -1.72 3.09
CA GLU A 147 28.91 -0.88 2.24
C GLU A 147 27.72 -1.66 1.66
N LEU A 148 27.94 -2.93 1.29
CA LEU A 148 26.85 -3.83 0.89
C LEU A 148 25.83 -4.00 2.02
N TYR A 149 26.30 -4.26 3.24
CA TYR A 149 25.42 -4.39 4.40
C TYR A 149 24.61 -3.12 4.67
N LEU A 150 25.26 -1.95 4.68
CA LEU A 150 24.60 -0.67 4.91
C LEU A 150 23.62 -0.30 3.79
N SER A 151 23.96 -0.56 2.52
CA SER A 151 23.08 -0.30 1.39
C SER A 151 21.80 -1.14 1.44
N HIS A 152 21.87 -2.39 1.91
CA HIS A 152 20.68 -3.23 2.14
C HIS A 152 19.85 -2.78 3.33
N LEU A 153 20.49 -2.32 4.41
CA LEU A 153 19.77 -1.83 5.59
C LEU A 153 19.14 -0.46 5.40
N SER A 154 19.77 0.41 4.60
CA SER A 154 19.34 1.78 4.38
C SER A 154 17.84 1.94 4.04
N PRO A 155 17.26 1.21 3.06
CA PRO A 155 15.84 1.36 2.74
C PRO A 155 14.90 0.91 3.87
N SER A 156 15.24 -0.17 4.59
CA SER A 156 14.44 -0.61 5.73
C SER A 156 14.52 0.40 6.87
N LEU A 157 15.72 0.92 7.15
CA LEU A 157 15.91 1.90 8.21
C LEU A 157 15.25 3.23 7.87
N SER A 158 15.30 3.67 6.60
CA SER A 158 14.63 4.90 6.16
C SER A 158 13.11 4.78 6.33
N GLN A 159 12.51 3.67 5.90
CA GLN A 159 11.08 3.41 6.08
C GLN A 159 10.67 3.43 7.57
N GLN A 160 11.45 2.79 8.44
CA GLN A 160 11.19 2.81 9.88
C GLN A 160 11.37 4.21 10.47
N SER A 161 12.38 4.95 10.02
CA SER A 161 12.62 6.33 10.47
C SER A 161 11.46 7.26 10.08
N GLU A 162 10.90 7.08 8.88
CA GLU A 162 9.75 7.85 8.40
C GLU A 162 8.49 7.52 9.20
N ALA A 163 8.23 6.23 9.47
CA ALA A 163 7.12 5.80 10.31
C ALA A 163 7.20 6.39 11.74
N LEU A 164 8.38 6.36 12.36
CA LEU A 164 8.59 6.94 13.69
C LEU A 164 8.43 8.47 13.68
N LYS A 165 8.94 9.16 12.65
CA LYS A 165 8.75 10.61 12.50
C LYS A 165 7.28 10.97 12.36
N GLN A 166 6.52 10.24 11.54
CA GLN A 166 5.08 10.45 11.40
C GLN A 166 4.34 10.28 12.74
N ARG A 167 4.68 9.23 13.49
CA ARG A 167 4.12 9.01 14.84
C ARG A 167 4.50 10.13 15.81
N GLN A 168 5.74 10.60 15.76
CA GLN A 168 6.19 11.71 16.61
C GLN A 168 5.41 12.99 16.30
N VAL A 169 5.21 13.31 15.02
CA VAL A 169 4.43 14.49 14.60
C VAL A 169 2.98 14.36 15.06
N ALA A 170 2.36 13.18 14.91
CA ALA A 170 1.00 12.94 15.38
C ALA A 170 0.87 13.15 16.90
N LEU A 171 1.77 12.55 17.70
CA LEU A 171 1.77 12.71 19.16
C LEU A 171 2.05 14.15 19.59
N GLN A 172 2.92 14.87 18.88
CA GLN A 172 3.16 16.30 19.15
C GLN A 172 1.90 17.14 18.87
N GLY A 173 1.16 16.82 17.82
CA GLY A 173 -0.15 17.42 17.52
C GLY A 173 -1.17 17.15 18.64
N GLU A 174 -1.34 15.89 19.03
CA GLU A 174 -2.26 15.49 20.12
C GLU A 174 -1.90 16.16 21.45
N ASN A 175 -0.60 16.20 21.80
CA ASN A 175 -0.14 16.87 23.02
C ASN A 175 -0.43 18.37 23.00
N ALA A 176 -0.26 19.03 21.85
CA ALA A 176 -0.58 20.44 21.69
C ALA A 176 -2.09 20.70 21.88
N GLU A 177 -2.95 19.85 21.32
CA GLU A 177 -4.41 19.94 21.53
C GLU A 177 -4.80 19.74 22.99
N VAL A 178 -4.25 18.71 23.65
CA VAL A 178 -4.53 18.43 25.07
C VAL A 178 -4.06 19.60 25.94
N LEU A 179 -2.88 20.16 25.68
CA LEU A 179 -2.38 21.33 26.38
C LEU A 179 -3.32 22.53 26.21
N GLN A 180 -3.80 22.79 25.00
CA GLN A 180 -4.76 23.86 24.74
C GLN A 180 -6.07 23.67 25.52
N ARG A 181 -6.60 22.43 25.55
CA ARG A 181 -7.80 22.10 26.33
C ARG A 181 -7.59 22.33 27.83
N VAL A 182 -6.46 21.90 28.38
CA VAL A 182 -6.13 22.11 29.81
C VAL A 182 -6.03 23.60 30.13
N LEU A 183 -5.38 24.39 29.28
CA LEU A 183 -5.28 25.85 29.48
C LEU A 183 -6.63 26.55 29.37
N GLN A 184 -7.51 26.08 28.49
CA GLN A 184 -8.88 26.58 28.41
C GLN A 184 -9.66 26.24 29.68
N GLN A 185 -9.64 24.97 30.10
CA GLN A 185 -10.32 24.52 31.32
C GLN A 185 -9.81 25.25 32.56
N ARG A 186 -8.51 25.53 32.67
CA ARG A 186 -7.95 26.31 33.78
C ARG A 186 -8.51 27.73 33.83
N ARG A 187 -8.64 28.40 32.68
CA ARG A 187 -9.25 29.73 32.60
C ARG A 187 -10.75 29.69 32.93
N GLU A 188 -11.45 28.66 32.50
CA GLU A 188 -12.88 28.47 32.84
C GLU A 188 -13.06 28.24 34.34
N ILE A 189 -12.20 27.43 34.98
CA ILE A 189 -12.22 27.21 36.44
C ILE A 189 -11.91 28.51 37.18
N GLU A 190 -10.91 29.27 36.76
CA GLU A 190 -10.55 30.55 37.38
C GLU A 190 -11.72 31.55 37.32
N ALA A 191 -12.41 31.62 36.17
CA ALA A 191 -13.62 32.44 36.03
C ALA A 191 -14.75 31.96 36.95
N LEU A 192 -15.03 30.65 37.01
CA LEU A 192 -16.07 30.09 37.88
C LEU A 192 -15.78 30.30 39.37
N VAL A 193 -14.52 30.21 39.78
CA VAL A 193 -14.10 30.50 41.15
C VAL A 193 -14.31 31.97 41.47
N GLN A 194 -13.93 32.88 40.57
CA GLN A 194 -14.18 34.32 40.75
C GLN A 194 -15.67 34.63 40.85
N ASP A 195 -16.50 34.01 40.01
CA ASP A 195 -17.96 34.18 40.04
C ASP A 195 -18.55 33.66 41.36
N LEU A 196 -18.08 32.51 41.86
CA LEU A 196 -18.48 31.99 43.16
C LEU A 196 -18.04 32.90 44.32
N GLU A 197 -16.83 33.44 44.28
CA GLU A 197 -16.34 34.42 45.27
C GLU A 197 -17.21 35.68 45.28
N ASN A 198 -17.60 36.18 44.11
CA ASN A 198 -18.51 37.32 43.99
C ASN A 198 -19.90 36.99 44.58
N VAL A 199 -20.48 35.83 44.27
CA VAL A 199 -21.78 35.41 44.82
C VAL A 199 -21.71 35.23 46.35
N VAL A 200 -20.61 34.67 46.88
CA VAL A 200 -20.41 34.57 48.33
C VAL A 200 -20.29 35.95 48.96
N GLN A 201 -19.59 36.88 48.32
CA GLN A 201 -19.50 38.26 48.78
C GLN A 201 -20.86 38.96 48.75
N ASP A 202 -21.69 38.73 47.73
CA ASP A 202 -23.04 39.28 47.62
C ASP A 202 -23.98 38.72 48.71
N ILE A 203 -23.89 37.41 49.00
CA ILE A 203 -24.63 36.79 50.11
C ILE A 203 -24.17 37.35 51.44
N ASN A 204 -22.85 37.46 51.67
CA ASN A 204 -22.32 38.02 52.90
C ASN A 204 -22.73 39.50 53.06
N GLY A 205 -22.69 40.27 51.96
CA GLY A 205 -23.21 41.63 51.91
C GLY A 205 -24.70 41.70 52.27
N SER A 206 -25.52 40.82 51.70
CA SER A 206 -26.95 40.72 52.02
C SER A 206 -27.20 40.38 53.49
N VAL A 207 -26.41 39.46 54.07
CA VAL A 207 -26.46 39.12 55.50
C VAL A 207 -26.04 40.30 56.37
N THR A 208 -25.05 41.10 55.96
CA THR A 208 -24.66 42.29 56.73
C THR A 208 -25.69 43.43 56.64
N VAL A 209 -26.41 43.56 55.52
CA VAL A 209 -27.49 44.53 55.36
C VAL A 209 -28.71 44.13 56.19
N LEU A 210 -28.95 42.83 56.38
CA LEU A 210 -29.91 42.33 57.36
C LEU A 210 -29.35 42.53 58.77
N ASN A 211 -29.56 43.72 59.34
CA ASN A 211 -29.14 44.03 60.70
C ASN A 211 -29.71 42.98 61.68
N PRO A 212 -28.91 42.42 62.61
CA PRO A 212 -29.40 41.40 63.55
C PRO A 212 -30.55 41.93 64.41
N GLU A 213 -30.58 43.23 64.71
CA GLU A 213 -31.67 43.89 65.44
C GLU A 213 -32.97 43.95 64.63
N GLU A 214 -32.91 44.17 63.31
CA GLU A 214 -34.08 44.16 62.43
C GLU A 214 -34.61 42.74 62.22
N ILE A 215 -33.73 41.74 62.10
CA ILE A 215 -34.13 40.33 62.02
C ILE A 215 -34.82 39.89 63.31
N ASP A 216 -34.27 40.25 64.48
CA ASP A 216 -34.85 39.86 65.76
C ASP A 216 -36.15 40.63 66.05
N SER A 217 -36.29 41.87 65.56
CA SER A 217 -37.55 42.62 65.54
C SER A 217 -38.61 41.91 64.68
N ILE A 218 -38.28 41.56 63.43
CA ILE A 218 -39.20 40.86 62.52
C ILE A 218 -39.56 39.47 63.07
N ARG A 219 -38.62 38.76 63.70
CA ARG A 219 -38.90 37.48 64.38
C ARG A 219 -39.81 37.64 65.58
N HIS A 220 -39.66 38.72 66.35
CA HIS A 220 -40.58 39.03 67.43
C HIS A 220 -41.97 39.36 66.91
N GLU A 221 -42.07 40.19 65.87
CA GLU A 221 -43.33 40.54 65.22
C GLU A 221 -44.04 39.32 64.61
N ALA A 222 -43.29 38.42 63.96
CA ALA A 222 -43.84 37.17 63.43
C ALA A 222 -44.34 36.24 64.54
N ARG A 223 -43.66 36.16 65.68
CA ARG A 223 -44.11 35.38 66.84
C ARG A 223 -45.35 35.98 67.48
N THR A 224 -45.44 37.31 67.61
CA THR A 224 -46.62 37.97 68.16
C THR A 224 -47.83 37.79 67.24
N VAL A 225 -47.66 37.89 65.93
CA VAL A 225 -48.75 37.65 64.96
C VAL A 225 -49.20 36.19 64.97
N ASP A 226 -48.28 35.23 65.10
CA ASP A 226 -48.63 33.79 65.20
C ASP A 226 -49.38 33.47 66.52
N GLU A 227 -48.97 34.08 67.64
CA GLU A 227 -49.70 33.98 68.91
C GLU A 227 -51.08 34.64 68.82
N GLU A 228 -51.19 35.82 68.21
CA GLU A 228 -52.46 36.51 67.98
C GLU A 228 -53.40 35.68 67.10
N MET A 229 -52.91 35.10 65.99
CA MET A 229 -53.70 34.21 65.13
C MET A 229 -54.12 32.92 65.85
N ARG A 230 -53.28 32.38 66.74
CA ARG A 230 -53.60 31.17 67.53
C ARG A 230 -54.59 31.43 68.67
N THR A 231 -54.77 32.68 69.08
CA THR A 231 -55.79 33.11 70.05
C THR A 231 -57.07 33.61 69.41
N ALA A 232 -57.11 33.72 68.08
CA ALA A 232 -58.26 34.19 67.30
C ALA A 232 -59.12 33.05 66.68
N ASP A 233 -58.69 31.79 66.83
CA ASP A 233 -59.48 30.56 66.62
C ASP A 233 -60.01 30.03 67.97
#